data_AF-A0A2N2JK02-F1
#
_entry.id   AF-A0A2N2JK02-F1
#
_cell.length_a   1.000
_cell.length_b   1.000
_cell.length_c   1.000
_cell.angle_alpha   90.00
_cell.angle_beta   90.00
_cell.angle_gamma   90.00
#
_symmetry.space_group_name_H-M   'P 1'
#
loop_
_entity.id
_entity.type
_entity.pdbx_description
1 polymer ?
#
loop_
_entity_poly.entity_id
_entity_poly.type
_entity_poly.pdbx_seq_one_letter_code
_entity_poly.pdbx_strand_id
1 'polypeptide(L)'
;GGPDGTGFCEQAGGGGGGRVKVYGASVDVGAATVDVSGGAGYASGVAGTYFYYLETNPPTSTVTGPPDGGAHRMAPTVSGTASDDTSVDVVEVRIARAADGFSWDGAAFVSDETWLPAEGRTSWHLNTAPTASDYSDGAYAITSRAIDTAGNAEVAPLSTVGFTWDATPPTGTSLAIDEGATTGDTVIHLTIGYDDAVQMRVTGDLYDDANTFAWIAAANTLTVELTPVTGAHGVTVTFRDALGNEGGAQAATIDYETVWTATAGGDHSGADWTLEDGDVIAGLHENVGVFTVPAGVTVTLAPYDGADFGELVINADEVHVLGTIDGVGAGYGPQSGTGAGTNGGATPCGAGYGGVGGQGKDLGASSCIPGSSYGLAGLETVPWSSNDVAFGSGGGSASASALGGAGGGKVVLIAPSVEVAGAIVVDGESVTGSCAVGGGGSGGGVLLLGDAVTVTGALTANGGASGSDTCDPAGGGGGGRIKIDAGGADIGGATVTVSGGTGYGAGAAGTYFHP
;
A
#
# COMPACT_ATOMS: atom_id res chain seq x y z
N GLY A 1 52.89 20.15 25.40
CA GLY A 1 51.74 19.90 26.28
C GLY A 1 51.18 21.24 26.69
N GLY A 2 50.01 21.57 26.18
CA GLY A 2 49.29 22.85 26.20
C GLY A 2 48.36 22.88 24.98
N PRO A 3 47.32 23.73 24.91
CA PRO A 3 47.02 24.90 25.77
C PRO A 3 45.53 24.97 26.19
N ASP A 4 45.19 24.92 27.48
CA ASP A 4 44.42 26.02 28.10
C ASP A 4 44.50 25.92 29.65
N GLY A 5 45.15 26.92 30.25
CA GLY A 5 45.52 26.98 31.68
C GLY A 5 44.33 26.91 32.65
N THR A 6 44.51 26.39 33.86
CA THR A 6 45.36 27.00 34.89
C THR A 6 46.07 25.96 35.75
N GLY A 7 47.39 25.90 35.62
CA GLY A 7 48.26 25.34 36.66
C GLY A 7 48.67 26.43 37.66
N PHE A 8 48.98 26.01 38.88
CA PHE A 8 50.15 26.55 39.56
C PHE A 8 51.01 25.39 40.05
N CYS A 9 52.16 25.23 39.40
CA CYS A 9 53.30 24.51 39.92
C CYS A 9 53.95 25.40 40.99
N GLU A 10 54.35 24.81 42.12
CA GLU A 10 55.55 25.29 42.79
C GLU A 10 56.54 24.14 42.91
N GLN A 11 57.54 24.23 42.03
CA GLN A 11 58.71 23.39 41.95
C GLN A 11 59.66 23.76 43.09
N ALA A 12 60.14 22.74 43.80
CA ALA A 12 61.08 22.87 44.89
C ALA A 12 62.36 23.62 44.47
N GLY A 13 62.67 24.70 45.18
CA GLY A 13 63.91 25.45 45.03
C GLY A 13 64.07 26.49 46.15
N GLY A 14 64.61 26.05 47.30
CA GLY A 14 65.15 26.94 48.33
C GLY A 14 64.22 27.24 49.51
N GLY A 15 64.51 26.64 50.67
CA GLY A 15 64.16 27.11 52.01
C GLY A 15 62.71 27.54 52.26
N GLY A 16 61.79 26.57 52.38
CA GLY A 16 60.43 26.83 52.84
C GLY A 16 60.03 25.81 53.90
N GLY A 17 59.66 26.27 55.09
CA GLY A 17 59.11 25.42 56.15
C GLY A 17 57.87 24.66 55.64
N GLY A 18 57.75 23.39 56.07
CA GLY A 18 56.64 22.53 55.66
C GLY A 18 55.29 23.06 56.14
N ARG A 19 54.24 22.91 55.32
CA ARG A 19 52.85 23.14 55.74
C ARG A 19 52.29 21.84 56.30
N VAL A 20 51.81 21.87 57.54
CA VAL A 20 51.00 20.78 58.12
C VAL A 20 49.53 21.17 57.99
N LYS A 21 48.74 20.38 57.26
CA LYS A 21 47.28 20.50 57.20
C LYS A 21 46.67 19.32 57.95
N VAL A 22 45.80 19.60 58.90
CA VAL A 22 45.02 18.59 59.64
C VAL A 22 43.55 18.92 59.40
N TYR A 23 42.78 17.93 58.96
CA TYR A 23 41.33 18.06 58.73
C TYR A 23 40.60 17.16 59.74
N GLY A 24 39.56 17.69 60.40
CA GLY A 24 38.69 16.92 61.29
C GLY A 24 37.69 17.80 62.05
N ALA A 25 36.47 17.32 62.25
CA ALA A 25 35.39 18.03 62.97
C ALA A 25 35.74 18.32 64.45
N SER A 26 36.70 17.57 65.02
CA SER A 26 37.45 17.97 66.22
C SER A 26 38.83 17.31 66.17
N VAL A 27 39.89 18.10 66.38
CA VAL A 27 41.27 17.62 66.42
C VAL A 27 41.87 18.01 67.77
N ASP A 28 42.15 17.03 68.63
CA ASP A 28 42.94 17.22 69.84
C ASP A 28 44.37 16.70 69.58
N VAL A 29 45.32 17.64 69.43
CA VAL A 29 46.74 17.36 69.22
C VAL A 29 47.54 17.29 70.52
N GLY A 30 46.89 17.37 71.69
CA GLY A 30 47.55 17.35 72.99
C GLY A 30 48.70 18.37 73.10
N ALA A 31 49.82 17.97 73.69
CA ALA A 31 51.02 18.82 73.89
C ALA A 31 52.08 18.70 72.77
N ALA A 32 51.69 18.36 71.53
CA ALA A 32 52.63 18.25 70.43
C ALA A 32 53.03 19.64 69.86
N THR A 33 54.33 19.83 69.59
CA THR A 33 54.87 21.04 68.93
C THR A 33 55.08 20.80 67.44
N VAL A 34 54.57 21.69 66.59
CA VAL A 34 54.87 21.75 65.15
C VAL A 34 55.85 22.89 64.90
N ASP A 35 57.08 22.55 64.50
CA ASP A 35 58.15 23.51 64.17
C ASP A 35 58.13 23.80 62.67
N VAL A 36 57.96 25.07 62.29
CA VAL A 36 58.02 25.55 60.91
C VAL A 36 59.09 26.65 60.78
N SER A 37 60.30 26.37 61.27
CA SER A 37 61.41 27.31 61.20
C SER A 37 62.14 27.22 59.85
N GLY A 38 61.97 28.25 59.02
CA GLY A 38 62.76 28.42 57.80
C GLY A 38 62.30 29.56 56.91
N GLY A 39 62.68 30.81 57.24
CA GLY A 39 62.59 31.95 56.33
C GLY A 39 62.34 33.30 57.01
N ALA A 40 63.29 34.24 56.90
CA ALA A 40 63.20 35.57 57.50
C ALA A 40 62.20 36.49 56.76
N GLY A 41 61.29 37.16 57.49
CA GLY A 41 60.42 38.18 56.88
C GLY A 41 59.08 38.51 57.56
N TYR A 42 58.68 37.85 58.66
CA TYR A 42 57.40 38.13 59.32
C TYR A 42 57.59 38.88 60.65
N ALA A 43 56.81 39.93 60.84
CA ALA A 43 56.78 40.74 62.05
C ALA A 43 56.41 39.89 63.28
N SER A 44 57.00 40.24 64.43
CA SER A 44 56.69 39.72 65.75
C SER A 44 55.18 39.75 66.03
N GLY A 45 54.52 38.60 65.90
CA GLY A 45 53.20 38.31 66.47
C GLY A 45 53.35 37.50 67.75
N VAL A 46 52.52 37.79 68.74
CA VAL A 46 52.52 37.16 70.08
C VAL A 46 52.34 35.64 69.99
N ALA A 47 53.04 34.89 70.85
CA ALA A 47 52.84 33.45 71.05
C ALA A 47 51.35 33.16 71.39
N GLY A 48 50.75 32.19 70.69
CA GLY A 48 49.38 31.73 70.97
C GLY A 48 48.28 32.26 70.06
N THR A 49 48.60 32.89 68.92
CA THR A 49 47.57 33.29 67.96
C THR A 49 47.34 32.16 66.94
N TYR A 50 46.37 31.29 67.23
CA TYR A 50 45.85 30.30 66.28
C TYR A 50 44.82 30.99 65.37
N PHE A 51 45.04 30.97 64.05
CA PHE A 51 43.98 31.28 63.09
C PHE A 51 43.18 29.99 62.85
N TYR A 52 42.05 29.87 63.53
CA TYR A 52 41.01 28.93 63.16
C TYR A 52 40.21 29.57 62.03
N TYR A 53 40.10 28.88 60.89
CA TYR A 53 38.96 29.13 60.01
C TYR A 53 37.86 28.22 60.56
N LEU A 54 36.98 28.79 61.38
CA LEU A 54 35.77 28.09 61.77
C LEU A 54 34.83 28.21 60.57
N GLU A 55 34.79 27.16 59.76
CA GLU A 55 33.81 27.07 58.69
C GLU A 55 32.46 26.71 59.31
N THR A 56 31.48 27.59 59.13
CA THR A 56 30.11 27.43 59.67
C THR A 56 29.04 27.59 58.60
N ASN A 57 29.44 28.01 57.39
CA ASN A 57 28.55 28.24 56.29
C ASN A 57 28.30 26.90 55.58
N PRO A 58 27.05 26.40 55.55
CA PRO A 58 26.77 25.15 54.83
C PRO A 58 26.92 25.32 53.32
N PRO A 59 27.31 24.26 52.60
CA PRO A 59 27.34 24.26 51.15
C PRO A 59 25.91 24.29 50.57
N THR A 60 25.82 24.51 49.26
CA THR A 60 24.57 24.45 48.50
C THR A 60 24.68 23.46 47.34
N SER A 61 23.58 22.82 46.98
CA SER A 61 23.48 21.95 45.81
C SER A 61 22.23 22.23 44.99
N THR A 62 22.25 21.88 43.71
CA THR A 62 21.12 22.04 42.81
C THR A 62 21.05 20.87 41.84
N VAL A 63 19.89 20.22 41.75
CA VAL A 63 19.61 19.23 40.70
C VAL A 63 19.35 19.97 39.40
N THR A 64 20.08 19.62 38.34
CA THR A 64 19.91 20.20 36.99
C THR A 64 19.43 19.20 35.96
N GLY A 65 19.51 17.90 36.25
CA GLY A 65 19.04 16.82 35.39
C GLY A 65 18.42 15.69 36.23
N PRO A 66 17.23 15.18 35.86
CA PRO A 66 16.35 15.64 34.78
C PRO A 66 15.73 17.03 35.05
N PRO A 67 15.22 17.73 34.01
CA PRO A 67 14.43 18.95 34.19
C PRO A 67 13.18 18.70 35.05
N ASP A 68 12.82 19.68 35.87
CA ASP A 68 11.63 19.60 36.72
C ASP A 68 10.34 19.49 35.89
N GLY A 69 9.47 18.57 36.28
CA GLY A 69 8.20 18.26 35.61
C GLY A 69 8.32 17.41 34.33
N GLY A 70 9.51 16.89 34.00
CA GLY A 70 9.72 16.07 32.81
C GLY A 70 9.00 14.71 32.85
N ALA A 71 8.65 14.18 31.68
CA ALA A 71 8.12 12.83 31.51
C ALA A 71 9.10 11.97 30.70
N HIS A 72 9.35 10.74 31.13
CA HIS A 72 10.46 9.92 30.63
C HIS A 72 10.04 8.46 30.43
N ARG A 73 10.49 7.88 29.31
CA ARG A 73 10.48 6.41 29.04
C ARG A 73 11.90 5.81 29.01
N MET A 74 12.91 6.65 29.15
CA MET A 74 14.33 6.26 29.21
C MET A 74 14.89 6.81 30.52
N ALA A 75 15.65 5.98 31.25
CA ALA A 75 16.19 6.37 32.55
C ALA A 75 16.95 7.70 32.44
N PRO A 76 16.54 8.75 33.18
CA PRO A 76 17.19 10.06 33.08
C PRO A 76 18.55 10.03 33.75
N THR A 77 19.50 10.80 33.22
CA THR A 77 20.74 11.09 33.94
C THR A 77 20.42 12.00 35.14
N VAL A 78 20.80 11.55 36.33
CA VAL A 78 20.64 12.30 37.57
C VAL A 78 21.91 13.09 37.86
N SER A 79 21.83 14.42 37.77
CA SER A 79 23.00 15.31 37.83
C SER A 79 22.67 16.70 38.35
N GLY A 80 23.72 17.44 38.72
CA GLY A 80 23.55 18.79 39.22
C GLY A 80 24.85 19.55 39.46
N THR A 81 24.74 20.64 40.22
CA THR A 81 25.87 21.45 40.68
C THR A 81 25.90 21.58 42.20
N ALA A 82 27.06 21.91 42.74
CA ALA A 82 27.23 22.27 44.14
C ALA A 82 28.27 23.38 44.30
N SER A 83 28.12 24.18 45.35
CA SER A 83 29.00 25.29 45.67
C SER A 83 29.13 25.46 47.17
N ASP A 84 30.33 25.84 47.58
CA ASP A 84 30.69 26.19 48.95
C ASP A 84 31.69 27.35 48.89
N ASP A 85 31.77 28.17 49.93
CA ASP A 85 32.76 29.25 50.00
C ASP A 85 34.18 28.73 50.31
N THR A 86 34.29 27.52 50.87
CA THR A 86 35.56 26.82 51.12
C THR A 86 35.75 25.60 50.22
N SER A 87 34.98 24.53 50.41
CA SER A 87 35.02 23.30 49.62
C SER A 87 33.89 22.31 49.94
N VAL A 88 33.23 21.78 48.91
CA VAL A 88 32.30 20.64 49.04
C VAL A 88 33.09 19.33 49.19
N ASP A 89 32.72 18.49 50.16
CA ASP A 89 33.26 17.13 50.30
C ASP A 89 32.50 16.12 49.43
N VAL A 90 31.18 16.05 49.63
CA VAL A 90 30.27 15.12 48.94
C VAL A 90 28.91 15.77 48.67
N VAL A 91 28.28 15.36 47.57
CA VAL A 91 26.85 15.59 47.33
C VAL A 91 26.12 14.27 47.51
N GLU A 92 25.06 14.28 48.29
CA GLU A 92 24.18 13.14 48.47
C GLU A 92 22.86 13.38 47.76
N VAL A 93 22.32 12.34 47.15
CA VAL A 93 21.10 12.39 46.35
C VAL A 93 20.11 11.35 46.85
N ARG A 94 18.86 11.77 47.04
CA ARG A 94 17.73 10.88 47.33
C ARG A 94 16.81 10.86 46.11
N ILE A 95 16.46 9.66 45.66
CA ILE A 95 15.43 9.43 44.65
C ILE A 95 14.26 8.74 45.34
N ALA A 96 13.10 9.39 45.37
CA ALA A 96 11.92 8.91 46.07
C ALA A 96 10.76 8.69 45.11
N ARG A 97 10.10 7.54 45.21
CA ARG A 97 8.85 7.25 44.50
C ARG A 97 7.69 7.93 45.20
N ALA A 98 6.90 8.72 44.48
CA ALA A 98 5.81 9.51 45.08
C ALA A 98 4.63 8.64 45.57
N ALA A 99 4.42 7.47 44.96
CA ALA A 99 3.29 6.59 45.27
C ALA A 99 3.29 6.08 46.73
N ASP A 100 4.46 5.81 47.30
CA ASP A 100 4.62 5.24 48.64
C ASP A 100 5.76 5.86 49.47
N GLY A 101 6.52 6.79 48.91
CA GLY A 101 7.62 7.49 49.57
C GLY A 101 8.93 6.68 49.64
N PHE A 102 8.97 5.49 49.03
CA PHE A 102 10.15 4.62 49.09
C PHE A 102 11.34 5.26 48.40
N SER A 103 12.53 5.11 48.98
CA SER A 103 13.77 5.69 48.48
C SER A 103 14.62 4.64 47.77
N TRP A 104 15.28 5.02 46.70
CA TRP A 104 16.24 4.15 46.00
C TRP A 104 17.51 3.97 46.85
N ASP A 105 17.90 2.73 47.11
CA ASP A 105 19.08 2.38 47.90
C ASP A 105 20.32 2.02 47.05
N GLY A 106 20.23 2.16 45.73
CA GLY A 106 21.25 1.72 44.78
C GLY A 106 20.94 0.38 44.11
N ALA A 107 19.93 -0.34 44.57
CA ALA A 107 19.49 -1.61 43.99
C ALA A 107 17.96 -1.79 43.94
N ALA A 108 17.21 -1.21 44.90
CA ALA A 108 15.76 -1.28 44.96
C ALA A 108 15.16 -0.03 45.63
N PHE A 109 13.85 0.18 45.43
CA PHE A 109 13.08 1.14 46.21
C PHE A 109 12.69 0.52 47.56
N VAL A 110 13.22 1.07 48.65
CA VAL A 110 13.00 0.59 50.03
C VAL A 110 12.26 1.62 50.87
N SER A 111 11.62 1.18 51.96
CA SER A 111 10.85 2.07 52.85
C SER A 111 11.72 3.06 53.63
N ASP A 112 12.98 2.71 53.86
CA ASP A 112 13.92 3.53 54.62
C ASP A 112 14.41 4.71 53.78
N GLU A 113 14.51 5.88 54.39
CA GLU A 113 15.05 7.06 53.72
C GLU A 113 16.54 6.85 53.44
N THR A 114 16.90 6.84 52.16
CA THR A 114 18.27 6.55 51.71
C THR A 114 18.81 7.68 50.85
N TRP A 115 20.06 8.07 51.15
CA TRP A 115 20.82 9.11 50.46
C TRP A 115 22.07 8.47 49.86
N LEU A 116 22.25 8.63 48.55
CA LEU A 116 23.35 8.01 47.79
C LEU A 116 24.42 9.04 47.44
N PRO A 117 25.70 8.71 47.59
CA PRO A 117 26.78 9.62 47.24
C PRO A 117 26.85 9.79 45.71
N ALA A 118 26.85 11.03 45.25
CA ALA A 118 27.10 11.39 43.85
C ALA A 118 28.60 11.59 43.59
N GLU A 119 29.01 11.43 42.34
CA GLU A 119 30.38 11.67 41.89
C GLU A 119 30.55 13.10 41.39
N GLY A 120 31.48 13.83 42.03
CA GLY A 120 31.83 15.22 41.68
C GLY A 120 31.50 16.20 42.82
N ARG A 121 32.12 17.39 42.77
CA ARG A 121 32.06 18.41 43.85
C ARG A 121 31.55 19.77 43.41
N THR A 122 31.61 20.07 42.12
CA THR A 122 31.12 21.33 41.53
C THR A 122 30.05 21.04 40.50
N SER A 123 30.32 20.09 39.60
CA SER A 123 29.32 19.36 38.83
C SER A 123 29.32 17.92 39.32
N TRP A 124 28.14 17.38 39.57
CA TRP A 124 27.98 16.03 40.13
C TRP A 124 27.00 15.20 39.31
N HIS A 125 27.15 13.88 39.36
CA HIS A 125 26.23 12.91 38.76
C HIS A 125 26.11 11.67 39.64
N LEU A 126 24.95 11.03 39.64
CA LEU A 126 24.70 9.81 40.40
C LEU A 126 24.88 8.58 39.50
N ASN A 127 25.95 7.81 39.73
CA ASN A 127 26.25 6.61 38.94
C ASN A 127 25.38 5.39 39.28
N THR A 128 24.83 5.35 40.49
CA THR A 128 23.97 4.28 40.97
C THR A 128 22.48 4.65 40.85
N ALA A 129 22.11 5.48 39.88
CA ALA A 129 20.70 5.79 39.61
C ALA A 129 19.93 4.55 39.10
N PRO A 130 18.60 4.48 39.30
CA PRO A 130 17.79 3.37 38.80
C PRO A 130 17.84 3.29 37.26
N THR A 131 17.76 2.07 36.73
CA THR A 131 17.63 1.79 35.30
C THR A 131 16.16 1.71 34.89
N ALA A 132 15.87 1.64 33.59
CA ALA A 132 14.49 1.66 33.07
C ALA A 132 13.60 0.54 33.67
N SER A 133 14.17 -0.63 33.99
CA SER A 133 13.42 -1.75 34.58
C SER A 133 13.10 -1.57 36.07
N ASP A 134 13.76 -0.63 36.74
CA ASP A 134 13.58 -0.38 38.18
C ASP A 134 12.43 0.59 38.46
N TYR A 135 12.06 1.38 37.45
CA TYR A 135 10.92 2.30 37.53
C TYR A 135 9.62 1.57 37.21
N SER A 136 8.60 1.84 38.02
CA SER A 136 7.18 1.64 37.68
C SER A 136 6.58 2.97 37.25
N ASP A 137 5.53 2.94 36.43
CA ASP A 137 4.82 4.16 36.02
C ASP A 137 4.37 4.99 37.23
N GLY A 138 4.51 6.31 37.11
CA GLY A 138 4.16 7.26 38.16
C GLY A 138 5.21 8.34 38.39
N ALA A 139 4.99 9.13 39.45
CA ALA A 139 5.83 10.28 39.77
C ALA A 139 6.98 9.91 40.73
N TYR A 140 8.13 10.56 40.52
CA TYR A 140 9.34 10.45 41.32
C TYR A 140 9.89 11.84 41.63
N ALA A 141 10.61 11.95 42.75
CA ALA A 141 11.29 13.17 43.17
C ALA A 141 12.77 12.88 43.41
N ILE A 142 13.63 13.79 42.95
CA ILE A 142 15.07 13.76 43.17
C ILE A 142 15.43 14.97 44.02
N THR A 143 16.02 14.72 45.18
CA THR A 143 16.49 15.76 46.11
C THR A 143 18.00 15.65 46.28
N SER A 144 18.72 16.76 46.22
CA SER A 144 20.16 16.81 46.53
C SER A 144 20.43 17.56 47.83
N ARG A 145 21.51 17.17 48.51
CA ARG A 145 22.13 17.95 49.59
C ARG A 145 23.66 17.86 49.52
N ALA A 146 24.37 18.96 49.76
CA ALA A 146 25.83 18.96 49.86
C ALA A 146 26.32 18.88 51.32
N ILE A 147 27.50 18.32 51.53
CA ILE A 147 28.25 18.32 52.80
C ILE A 147 29.65 18.87 52.51
N ASP A 148 30.13 19.81 53.32
CA ASP A 148 31.46 20.41 53.17
C ASP A 148 32.55 19.56 53.86
N THR A 149 33.82 19.95 53.69
CA THR A 149 34.95 19.24 54.33
C THR A 149 35.07 19.48 55.84
N ALA A 150 34.31 20.42 56.40
CA ALA A 150 34.19 20.67 57.84
C ALA A 150 33.06 19.84 58.48
N GLY A 151 32.21 19.20 57.68
CA GLY A 151 31.06 18.40 58.10
C GLY A 151 29.74 19.18 58.21
N ASN A 152 29.68 20.43 57.74
CA ASN A 152 28.42 21.17 57.67
C ASN A 152 27.59 20.63 56.50
N ALA A 153 26.35 20.22 56.80
CA ALA A 153 25.40 19.76 55.81
C ALA A 153 24.48 20.90 55.37
N GLU A 154 24.19 20.95 54.07
CA GLU A 154 23.20 21.84 53.47
C GLU A 154 21.86 21.74 54.23
N VAL A 155 21.25 22.89 54.52
CA VAL A 155 19.98 23.00 55.24
C VAL A 155 18.86 23.38 54.29
N ALA A 156 17.63 23.00 54.64
CA ALA A 156 16.45 23.28 53.83
C ALA A 156 16.26 24.79 53.55
N PRO A 157 15.71 25.17 52.38
CA PRO A 157 15.12 24.30 51.36
C PRO A 157 16.16 23.61 50.46
N LEU A 158 16.04 22.29 50.33
CA LEU A 158 16.88 21.49 49.43
C LEU A 158 16.34 21.54 48.00
N SER A 159 17.24 21.54 47.02
CA SER A 159 16.85 21.42 45.61
C SER A 159 16.12 20.08 45.39
N THR A 160 14.89 20.15 44.89
CA THR A 160 14.06 18.98 44.56
C THR A 160 13.45 19.19 43.18
N VAL A 161 13.59 18.20 42.31
CA VAL A 161 12.93 18.14 40.99
C VAL A 161 12.03 16.92 40.92
N GLY A 162 10.85 17.07 40.32
CA GLY A 162 9.91 15.99 40.06
C GLY A 162 9.96 15.53 38.61
N PHE A 163 9.71 14.25 38.35
CA PHE A 163 9.50 13.73 37.00
C PHE A 163 8.50 12.56 37.01
N THR A 164 7.91 12.26 35.86
CA THR A 164 7.07 11.06 35.68
C THR A 164 7.78 10.02 34.83
N TRP A 165 7.70 8.76 35.27
CA TRP A 165 8.04 7.60 34.47
C TRP A 165 6.76 7.05 33.84
N ASP A 166 6.83 6.74 32.55
CA ASP A 166 5.75 6.06 31.86
C ASP A 166 6.32 5.22 30.71
N ALA A 167 6.17 3.91 30.84
CA ALA A 167 6.57 2.91 29.87
C ALA A 167 5.39 2.05 29.38
N THR A 168 4.15 2.40 29.76
CA THR A 168 2.97 1.62 29.37
C THR A 168 2.47 2.08 28.00
N PRO A 169 2.40 1.18 27.00
CA PRO A 169 1.81 1.54 25.72
C PRO A 169 0.30 1.83 25.81
N PRO A 170 -0.25 2.58 24.85
CA PRO A 170 -1.70 2.73 24.72
C PRO A 170 -2.44 1.40 24.60
N THR A 171 -3.70 1.40 25.00
CA THR A 171 -4.59 0.24 24.84
C THR A 171 -5.54 0.46 23.67
N GLY A 172 -5.58 -0.46 22.72
CA GLY A 172 -6.66 -0.51 21.71
C GLY A 172 -7.86 -1.26 22.26
N THR A 173 -9.05 -0.68 22.12
CA THR A 173 -10.29 -1.24 22.67
C THR A 173 -11.20 -1.83 21.60
N SER A 174 -11.14 -1.33 20.36
CA SER A 174 -11.88 -1.88 19.23
C SER A 174 -11.36 -1.40 17.87
N LEU A 175 -11.55 -2.22 16.84
CA LEU A 175 -11.51 -1.81 15.44
C LEU A 175 -12.71 -2.43 14.73
N ALA A 176 -13.51 -1.60 14.05
CA ALA A 176 -14.61 -2.04 13.21
C ALA A 176 -14.47 -1.44 11.81
N ILE A 177 -14.82 -2.24 10.80
CA ILE A 177 -15.01 -1.80 9.41
C ILE A 177 -16.52 -1.62 9.24
N ASP A 178 -16.93 -0.40 8.93
CA ASP A 178 -18.34 0.02 9.02
C ASP A 178 -19.21 -0.60 7.90
N GLU A 179 -18.59 -1.03 6.80
CA GLU A 179 -19.23 -1.72 5.66
C GLU A 179 -19.69 -3.15 5.99
N GLY A 180 -19.19 -3.73 7.09
CA GLY A 180 -19.49 -5.10 7.49
C GLY A 180 -18.48 -6.12 6.95
N ALA A 181 -18.96 -7.30 6.56
CA ALA A 181 -18.10 -8.42 6.17
C ALA A 181 -17.62 -8.36 4.71
N THR A 182 -18.38 -7.71 3.83
CA THR A 182 -18.15 -7.67 2.38
C THR A 182 -18.37 -6.25 1.85
N THR A 183 -17.58 -5.81 0.88
CA THR A 183 -17.77 -4.53 0.18
C THR A 183 -17.53 -4.66 -1.32
N GLY A 184 -18.25 -3.88 -2.13
CA GLY A 184 -17.98 -3.71 -3.56
C GLY A 184 -17.26 -2.41 -3.90
N ASP A 185 -16.88 -1.63 -2.89
CA ASP A 185 -16.11 -0.38 -2.99
C ASP A 185 -14.76 -0.57 -2.30
N THR A 186 -13.69 -0.06 -2.91
CA THR A 186 -12.35 -0.06 -2.31
C THR A 186 -12.24 0.97 -1.18
N VAL A 187 -13.11 1.98 -1.14
CA VAL A 187 -13.12 2.97 -0.06
C VAL A 187 -13.96 2.46 1.10
N ILE A 188 -13.34 2.30 2.27
CA ILE A 188 -13.98 1.79 3.49
C ILE A 188 -13.83 2.77 4.67
N HIS A 189 -14.69 2.63 5.67
CA HIS A 189 -14.74 3.48 6.85
C HIS A 189 -14.43 2.66 8.11
N LEU A 190 -13.51 3.18 8.92
CA LEU A 190 -13.06 2.55 10.15
C LEU A 190 -13.63 3.29 11.36
N THR A 191 -14.17 2.54 12.32
CA THR A 191 -14.44 3.00 13.68
C THR A 191 -13.41 2.42 14.64
N ILE A 192 -12.68 3.29 15.35
CA ILE A 192 -11.48 2.94 16.12
C ILE A 192 -11.64 3.37 17.59
N GLY A 193 -11.44 2.42 18.50
CA GLY A 193 -11.45 2.62 19.94
C GLY A 193 -10.05 2.45 20.54
N TYR A 194 -9.63 3.39 21.38
CA TYR A 194 -8.35 3.36 22.09
C TYR A 194 -8.41 4.23 23.35
N ASP A 195 -7.48 3.95 24.28
CA ASP A 195 -7.17 4.75 25.45
C ASP A 195 -5.68 5.11 25.43
N ASP A 196 -5.37 6.35 25.83
CA ASP A 196 -4.01 6.87 26.00
C ASP A 196 -3.15 6.99 24.71
N ALA A 197 -3.77 6.85 23.53
CA ALA A 197 -3.09 7.08 22.26
C ALA A 197 -3.15 8.55 21.84
N VAL A 198 -2.01 9.07 21.35
CA VAL A 198 -1.95 10.39 20.68
C VAL A 198 -1.62 10.27 19.20
N GLN A 199 -1.01 9.16 18.79
CA GLN A 199 -0.80 8.79 17.40
C GLN A 199 -1.31 7.37 17.12
N MET A 200 -1.63 7.10 15.86
CA MET A 200 -1.94 5.76 15.35
C MET A 200 -1.26 5.52 14.00
N ARG A 201 -1.09 4.25 13.63
CA ARG A 201 -0.59 3.82 12.32
C ARG A 201 -1.50 2.73 11.78
N VAL A 202 -2.06 2.94 10.59
CA VAL A 202 -2.94 1.98 9.91
C VAL A 202 -2.15 1.30 8.78
N THR A 203 -2.22 -0.03 8.71
CA THR A 203 -1.49 -0.87 7.75
C THR A 203 -2.33 -2.07 7.34
N GLY A 204 -1.94 -2.77 6.28
CA GLY A 204 -2.64 -3.97 5.81
C GLY A 204 -2.68 -4.03 4.30
N ASP A 205 -3.76 -4.59 3.75
CA ASP A 205 -4.03 -4.64 2.32
C ASP A 205 -4.69 -3.32 1.85
N LEU A 206 -3.94 -2.22 2.02
CA LEU A 206 -4.37 -0.84 1.78
C LEU A 206 -3.41 -0.14 0.82
N TYR A 207 -3.89 0.88 0.11
CA TYR A 207 -3.00 1.83 -0.56
C TYR A 207 -2.18 2.64 0.45
N ASP A 208 -0.97 3.04 0.05
CA ASP A 208 -0.09 3.93 0.82
C ASP A 208 -0.42 5.40 0.53
N ASP A 209 -0.95 6.10 1.54
CA ASP A 209 -1.47 7.46 1.44
C ASP A 209 -1.26 8.28 2.73
N ALA A 210 -1.96 9.41 2.85
CA ALA A 210 -1.85 10.29 4.01
C ALA A 210 -2.40 9.69 5.32
N ASN A 211 -3.26 8.67 5.24
CA ASN A 211 -3.95 8.06 6.37
C ASN A 211 -3.35 6.71 6.78
N THR A 212 -2.48 6.13 5.94
CA THR A 212 -1.96 4.77 6.07
C THR A 212 -0.43 4.75 6.06
N PHE A 213 0.17 3.65 6.54
CA PHE A 213 1.60 3.36 6.59
C PHE A 213 2.52 4.40 7.26
N ALA A 214 1.96 5.48 7.81
CA ALA A 214 2.64 6.51 8.59
C ALA A 214 1.98 6.72 9.96
N TRP A 215 2.74 7.28 10.91
CA TRP A 215 2.18 7.70 12.19
C TRP A 215 1.40 8.99 12.01
N ILE A 216 0.08 8.90 12.17
CA ILE A 216 -0.88 10.01 12.08
C ILE A 216 -1.44 10.33 13.46
N ALA A 217 -2.13 11.46 13.60
CA ALA A 217 -2.84 11.78 14.83
C ALA A 217 -3.91 10.71 15.11
N ALA A 218 -4.04 10.28 16.38
CA ALA A 218 -5.06 9.31 16.74
C ALA A 218 -6.46 9.89 16.48
N ALA A 219 -7.32 9.12 15.82
CA ALA A 219 -8.69 9.49 15.49
C ALA A 219 -9.62 8.29 15.66
N ASN A 220 -10.86 8.54 16.11
CA ASN A 220 -11.86 7.49 16.31
C ASN A 220 -12.55 7.04 15.02
N THR A 221 -12.40 7.80 13.93
CA THR A 221 -12.93 7.47 12.61
C THR A 221 -11.90 7.77 11.54
N LEU A 222 -11.78 6.89 10.54
CA LEU A 222 -10.85 7.07 9.43
C LEU A 222 -11.40 6.48 8.13
N THR A 223 -11.20 7.16 7.01
CA THR A 223 -11.45 6.59 5.67
C THR A 223 -10.13 6.10 5.08
N VAL A 224 -10.12 4.88 4.57
CA VAL A 224 -8.97 4.25 3.90
C VAL A 224 -9.40 3.57 2.61
N GLU A 225 -8.45 3.28 1.73
CA GLU A 225 -8.69 2.61 0.46
C GLU A 225 -7.97 1.25 0.41
N LEU A 226 -8.72 0.19 0.13
CA LEU A 226 -8.24 -1.16 -0.11
C LEU A 226 -7.44 -1.24 -1.42
N THR A 227 -6.46 -2.13 -1.47
CA THR A 227 -5.87 -2.52 -2.77
C THR A 227 -6.93 -3.18 -3.66
N PRO A 228 -6.95 -2.95 -4.99
CA PRO A 228 -8.04 -3.41 -5.86
C PRO A 228 -7.84 -4.87 -6.30
N VAL A 229 -7.69 -5.78 -5.34
CA VAL A 229 -7.54 -7.21 -5.58
C VAL A 229 -8.75 -7.89 -4.96
N THR A 230 -9.53 -8.68 -5.70
CA THR A 230 -10.70 -9.38 -5.12
C THR A 230 -10.28 -10.32 -3.99
N GLY A 231 -11.08 -10.39 -2.92
CA GLY A 231 -10.91 -11.30 -1.79
C GLY A 231 -10.69 -10.61 -0.45
N ALA A 232 -10.17 -11.37 0.52
CA ALA A 232 -10.00 -10.92 1.91
C ALA A 232 -8.88 -9.88 2.06
N HIS A 233 -9.20 -8.76 2.70
CA HIS A 233 -8.28 -7.68 3.06
C HIS A 233 -8.15 -7.57 4.58
N GLY A 234 -6.91 -7.63 5.08
CA GLY A 234 -6.60 -7.34 6.46
C GLY A 234 -6.33 -5.86 6.69
N VAL A 235 -6.90 -5.30 7.76
CA VAL A 235 -6.60 -3.94 8.25
C VAL A 235 -6.12 -4.05 9.69
N THR A 236 -4.99 -3.40 10.00
CA THR A 236 -4.41 -3.34 11.35
C THR A 236 -4.16 -1.90 11.75
N VAL A 237 -4.52 -1.53 12.97
CA VAL A 237 -4.16 -0.25 13.60
C VAL A 237 -3.26 -0.50 14.82
N THR A 238 -2.18 0.26 14.94
CA THR A 238 -1.29 0.27 16.12
C THR A 238 -1.22 1.67 16.70
N PHE A 239 -1.09 1.81 18.02
CA PHE A 239 -1.16 3.09 18.71
C PHE A 239 0.18 3.50 19.34
N ARG A 240 0.34 4.80 19.57
CA ARG A 240 1.48 5.38 20.27
C ARG A 240 1.04 6.54 21.16
N ASP A 241 1.57 6.59 22.38
CA ASP A 241 1.32 7.67 23.34
C ASP A 241 2.19 8.91 23.12
N ALA A 242 2.09 9.90 24.02
CA ALA A 242 2.87 11.14 23.98
C ALA A 242 4.37 10.94 24.22
N LEU A 243 4.77 9.84 24.85
CA LEU A 243 6.15 9.52 25.13
C LEU A 243 6.77 8.62 24.06
N GLY A 244 5.99 8.07 23.15
CA GLY A 244 6.45 7.17 22.10
C GLY A 244 6.35 5.69 22.45
N ASN A 245 5.63 5.29 23.50
CA ASN A 245 5.36 3.89 23.78
C ASN A 245 4.36 3.37 22.75
N GLU A 246 4.69 2.26 22.08
CA GLU A 246 3.90 1.70 20.97
C GLU A 246 3.23 0.39 21.39
N GLY A 247 1.94 0.24 21.06
CA GLY A 247 1.18 -0.95 21.46
C GLY A 247 -0.29 -0.90 21.10
N GLY A 248 -1.07 -1.76 21.77
CA GLY A 248 -2.53 -1.76 21.67
C GLY A 248 -3.11 -2.18 20.31
N ALA A 249 -2.35 -2.89 19.47
CA ALA A 249 -2.77 -3.15 18.09
C ALA A 249 -4.13 -3.88 17.99
N GLN A 250 -4.96 -3.48 17.02
CA GLN A 250 -6.24 -4.10 16.67
C GLN A 250 -6.24 -4.48 15.19
N ALA A 251 -6.94 -5.56 14.84
CA ALA A 251 -7.05 -6.03 13.45
C ALA A 251 -8.49 -6.39 13.10
N ALA A 252 -8.86 -6.16 11.84
CA ALA A 252 -10.15 -6.51 11.25
C ALA A 252 -9.93 -7.00 9.81
N THR A 253 -10.93 -7.69 9.25
CA THR A 253 -10.90 -8.22 7.89
C THR A 253 -12.20 -7.87 7.18
N ILE A 254 -12.12 -7.59 5.88
CA ILE A 254 -13.26 -7.41 4.98
C ILE A 254 -12.97 -8.10 3.65
N ASP A 255 -13.98 -8.72 3.05
CA ASP A 255 -13.88 -9.26 1.69
C ASP A 255 -14.28 -8.18 0.68
N TYR A 256 -13.38 -7.82 -0.25
CA TYR A 256 -13.71 -6.97 -1.39
C TYR A 256 -14.14 -7.86 -2.56
N GLU A 257 -15.38 -7.69 -3.01
CA GLU A 257 -15.96 -8.42 -4.12
C GLU A 257 -16.35 -7.45 -5.23
N THR A 258 -15.89 -7.67 -6.46
CA THR A 258 -16.39 -6.90 -7.60
C THR A 258 -17.84 -7.32 -7.86
N VAL A 259 -18.78 -6.38 -7.79
CA VAL A 259 -20.17 -6.64 -8.21
C VAL A 259 -20.16 -6.91 -9.72
N TRP A 260 -20.38 -8.16 -10.13
CA TRP A 260 -20.44 -8.48 -11.55
C TRP A 260 -21.76 -8.04 -12.16
N THR A 261 -21.72 -7.64 -13.43
CA THR A 261 -22.92 -7.39 -14.24
C THR A 261 -22.76 -8.06 -15.59
N ALA A 262 -23.87 -8.36 -16.26
CA ALA A 262 -23.87 -9.05 -17.55
C ALA A 262 -23.01 -8.39 -18.63
N THR A 263 -22.80 -7.07 -18.58
CA THR A 263 -22.06 -6.31 -19.60
C THR A 263 -20.72 -5.76 -19.16
N ALA A 264 -20.49 -5.56 -17.86
CA ALA A 264 -19.20 -5.10 -17.36
C ALA A 264 -18.23 -6.26 -17.08
N GLY A 265 -18.75 -7.48 -16.88
CA GLY A 265 -17.94 -8.57 -16.36
C GLY A 265 -17.90 -8.59 -14.83
N GLY A 266 -16.92 -9.32 -14.28
CA GLY A 266 -16.63 -9.43 -12.85
C GLY A 266 -16.48 -10.88 -12.37
N ASP A 267 -16.05 -11.01 -11.13
CA ASP A 267 -15.92 -12.29 -10.43
C ASP A 267 -17.29 -12.81 -9.96
N HIS A 268 -17.64 -14.04 -10.35
CA HIS A 268 -18.91 -14.70 -9.96
C HIS A 268 -18.82 -15.50 -8.66
N SER A 269 -17.64 -15.65 -8.05
CA SER A 269 -17.41 -16.40 -6.80
C SER A 269 -17.93 -17.85 -6.85
N GLY A 270 -17.85 -18.48 -8.02
CA GLY A 270 -18.33 -19.84 -8.28
C GLY A 270 -19.83 -19.93 -8.53
N ALA A 271 -20.55 -18.81 -8.63
CA ALA A 271 -21.97 -18.81 -8.96
C ALA A 271 -22.20 -19.25 -10.42
N ASP A 272 -23.27 -20.01 -10.63
CA ASP A 272 -23.74 -20.35 -11.97
C ASP A 272 -24.37 -19.12 -12.64
N TRP A 273 -24.14 -18.98 -13.94
CA TRP A 273 -24.76 -17.93 -14.74
C TRP A 273 -25.52 -18.54 -15.91
N THR A 274 -26.85 -18.59 -15.77
CA THR A 274 -27.77 -19.03 -16.82
C THR A 274 -28.43 -17.80 -17.46
N LEU A 275 -28.31 -17.68 -18.77
CA LEU A 275 -28.86 -16.54 -19.52
C LEU A 275 -30.33 -16.73 -19.91
N GLU A 276 -31.03 -15.60 -20.05
CA GLU A 276 -32.40 -15.51 -20.55
C GLU A 276 -32.45 -14.96 -21.98
N ASP A 277 -33.57 -15.19 -22.67
CA ASP A 277 -33.77 -14.70 -24.05
C ASP A 277 -33.81 -13.18 -24.10
N GLY A 278 -32.97 -12.60 -24.97
CA GLY A 278 -32.81 -11.16 -25.13
C GLY A 278 -31.80 -10.51 -24.19
N ASP A 279 -31.09 -11.27 -23.35
CA ASP A 279 -30.00 -10.73 -22.53
C ASP A 279 -28.92 -10.08 -23.39
N VAL A 280 -28.38 -8.97 -22.89
CA VAL A 280 -27.22 -8.29 -23.47
C VAL A 280 -26.01 -8.56 -22.58
N ILE A 281 -24.96 -9.13 -23.16
CA ILE A 281 -23.76 -9.57 -22.44
C ILE A 281 -22.49 -8.98 -23.02
N ALA A 282 -21.46 -8.80 -22.20
CA ALA A 282 -20.12 -8.36 -22.59
C ALA A 282 -19.17 -8.41 -21.38
N GLY A 283 -17.89 -8.17 -21.64
CA GLY A 283 -16.87 -8.03 -20.60
C GLY A 283 -16.18 -9.34 -20.26
N LEU A 284 -15.32 -9.27 -19.25
CA LEU A 284 -14.56 -10.39 -18.71
C LEU A 284 -15.24 -10.93 -17.46
N HIS A 285 -15.68 -12.18 -17.50
CA HIS A 285 -16.26 -12.87 -16.36
C HIS A 285 -15.33 -13.97 -15.87
N GLU A 286 -15.06 -13.94 -14.56
CA GLU A 286 -14.13 -14.86 -13.90
C GLU A 286 -14.85 -15.67 -12.81
N ASN A 287 -14.28 -16.83 -12.47
CA ASN A 287 -14.79 -17.77 -11.47
C ASN A 287 -16.29 -18.06 -11.62
N VAL A 288 -16.77 -18.23 -12.86
CA VAL A 288 -18.14 -18.68 -13.11
C VAL A 288 -18.21 -20.17 -12.76
N GLY A 289 -19.25 -20.61 -12.05
CA GLY A 289 -19.50 -22.03 -11.85
C GLY A 289 -19.84 -22.69 -13.20
N VAL A 290 -21.12 -22.66 -13.57
CA VAL A 290 -21.58 -23.09 -14.89
C VAL A 290 -22.11 -21.90 -15.69
N PHE A 291 -21.52 -21.63 -16.87
CA PHE A 291 -22.06 -20.66 -17.83
C PHE A 291 -22.98 -21.37 -18.83
N THR A 292 -24.26 -20.99 -18.86
CA THR A 292 -25.27 -21.63 -19.71
C THR A 292 -26.03 -20.63 -20.58
N VAL A 293 -26.05 -20.89 -21.89
CA VAL A 293 -27.00 -20.32 -22.85
C VAL A 293 -28.02 -21.41 -23.22
N PRO A 294 -29.23 -21.43 -22.65
CA PRO A 294 -30.19 -22.52 -22.85
C PRO A 294 -30.63 -22.70 -24.32
N ALA A 295 -31.09 -23.91 -24.67
CA ALA A 295 -31.61 -24.17 -26.01
C ALA A 295 -32.83 -23.27 -26.31
N GLY A 296 -32.80 -22.59 -27.46
CA GLY A 296 -33.84 -21.64 -27.87
C GLY A 296 -33.70 -20.22 -27.30
N VAL A 297 -32.73 -19.97 -26.42
CA VAL A 297 -32.36 -18.62 -25.96
C VAL A 297 -31.41 -17.97 -26.95
N THR A 298 -31.64 -16.70 -27.27
CA THR A 298 -30.68 -15.86 -28.01
C THR A 298 -30.25 -14.70 -27.13
N VAL A 299 -28.94 -14.51 -26.99
CA VAL A 299 -28.33 -13.39 -26.28
C VAL A 299 -27.50 -12.56 -27.23
N THR A 300 -27.41 -11.26 -26.98
CA THR A 300 -26.69 -10.32 -27.84
C THR A 300 -25.42 -9.83 -27.16
N LEU A 301 -24.29 -9.90 -27.87
CA LEU A 301 -23.06 -9.27 -27.44
C LEU A 301 -23.18 -7.75 -27.62
N ALA A 302 -22.98 -6.98 -26.54
CA ALA A 302 -23.07 -5.53 -26.59
C ALA A 302 -22.07 -4.98 -27.65
N PRO A 303 -22.51 -4.11 -28.58
CA PRO A 303 -21.61 -3.54 -29.58
C PRO A 303 -20.57 -2.60 -28.98
N TYR A 304 -19.34 -2.64 -29.51
CA TYR A 304 -18.25 -1.77 -29.11
C TYR A 304 -18.62 -0.29 -29.30
N ASP A 305 -18.49 0.51 -28.24
CA ASP A 305 -18.90 1.92 -28.23
C ASP A 305 -17.73 2.90 -28.38
N GLY A 306 -16.50 2.39 -28.50
CA GLY A 306 -15.27 3.19 -28.57
C GLY A 306 -14.43 3.15 -27.28
N ALA A 307 -14.98 2.63 -26.19
CA ALA A 307 -14.26 2.40 -24.94
C ALA A 307 -14.50 0.98 -24.42
N ASP A 308 -15.75 0.57 -24.34
CA ASP A 308 -16.22 -0.66 -23.72
C ASP A 308 -16.92 -1.59 -24.74
N PHE A 309 -17.23 -2.82 -24.30
CA PHE A 309 -17.98 -3.83 -25.05
C PHE A 309 -17.29 -4.41 -26.31
N GLY A 310 -18.07 -5.12 -27.14
CA GLY A 310 -17.61 -5.83 -28.34
C GLY A 310 -16.87 -7.15 -28.08
N GLU A 311 -16.69 -7.49 -26.81
CA GLU A 311 -16.00 -8.70 -26.36
C GLU A 311 -16.75 -9.35 -25.20
N LEU A 312 -16.81 -10.68 -25.23
CA LEU A 312 -17.20 -11.54 -24.13
C LEU A 312 -16.07 -12.53 -23.86
N VAL A 313 -15.57 -12.55 -22.63
CA VAL A 313 -14.61 -13.56 -22.16
C VAL A 313 -15.21 -14.24 -20.94
N ILE A 314 -15.38 -15.55 -21.01
CA ILE A 314 -15.87 -16.38 -19.91
C ILE A 314 -14.75 -17.31 -19.44
N ASN A 315 -14.42 -17.23 -18.16
CA ASN A 315 -13.62 -18.22 -17.44
C ASN A 315 -14.51 -18.93 -16.42
N ALA A 316 -14.82 -20.20 -16.68
CA ALA A 316 -15.80 -20.98 -15.93
C ALA A 316 -15.28 -22.40 -15.60
N ASP A 317 -15.92 -23.05 -14.62
CA ASP A 317 -15.70 -24.48 -14.38
C ASP A 317 -16.34 -25.34 -15.50
N GLU A 318 -17.46 -24.91 -16.06
CA GLU A 318 -18.16 -25.58 -17.17
C GLU A 318 -18.92 -24.58 -18.08
N VAL A 319 -18.95 -24.85 -19.39
CA VAL A 319 -19.63 -24.02 -20.40
C VAL A 319 -20.59 -24.82 -21.26
N HIS A 320 -21.85 -24.37 -21.35
CA HIS A 320 -22.87 -24.91 -22.27
C HIS A 320 -23.52 -23.80 -23.12
N VAL A 321 -23.18 -23.75 -24.42
CA VAL A 321 -23.87 -22.90 -25.40
C VAL A 321 -24.83 -23.76 -26.22
N LEU A 322 -26.05 -23.90 -25.72
CA LEU A 322 -27.13 -24.68 -26.36
C LEU A 322 -28.05 -23.79 -27.21
N GLY A 323 -28.12 -22.50 -26.88
CA GLY A 323 -28.80 -21.44 -27.63
C GLY A 323 -27.86 -20.67 -28.55
N THR A 324 -28.13 -19.38 -28.77
CA THR A 324 -27.36 -18.53 -29.68
C THR A 324 -26.70 -17.38 -28.93
N ILE A 325 -25.39 -17.20 -29.12
CA ILE A 325 -24.69 -15.94 -28.83
C ILE A 325 -24.56 -15.16 -30.15
N ASP A 326 -25.27 -14.04 -30.26
CA ASP A 326 -25.28 -13.15 -31.41
C ASP A 326 -24.38 -11.94 -31.19
N GLY A 327 -23.24 -11.93 -31.86
CA GLY A 327 -22.30 -10.81 -31.92
C GLY A 327 -22.14 -10.24 -33.33
N VAL A 328 -23.17 -10.32 -34.18
CA VAL A 328 -23.14 -9.71 -35.51
C VAL A 328 -22.96 -8.19 -35.38
N GLY A 329 -21.93 -7.64 -36.02
CA GLY A 329 -21.67 -6.20 -35.96
C GLY A 329 -21.25 -5.64 -34.59
N ALA A 330 -20.98 -6.50 -33.60
CA ALA A 330 -20.64 -6.05 -32.25
C ALA A 330 -19.19 -5.54 -32.08
N GLY A 331 -18.34 -5.70 -33.10
CA GLY A 331 -16.95 -5.23 -33.11
C GLY A 331 -16.82 -3.75 -33.47
N TYR A 332 -15.69 -3.37 -34.07
CA TYR A 332 -15.45 -1.96 -34.40
C TYR A 332 -16.49 -1.41 -35.36
N GLY A 333 -16.98 -0.21 -35.06
CA GLY A 333 -17.88 0.53 -35.93
C GLY A 333 -17.25 0.92 -37.28
N PRO A 334 -18.05 1.56 -38.15
CA PRO A 334 -17.64 1.90 -39.52
C PRO A 334 -16.33 2.70 -39.57
N GLN A 335 -15.44 2.37 -40.51
CA GLN A 335 -14.10 2.97 -40.68
C GLN A 335 -13.16 2.86 -39.46
N SER A 336 -13.45 1.96 -38.52
CA SER A 336 -12.66 1.80 -37.29
C SER A 336 -12.09 0.39 -37.18
N GLY A 337 -11.00 0.26 -36.40
CA GLY A 337 -10.26 -0.98 -36.22
C GLY A 337 -9.02 -1.11 -37.11
N THR A 338 -8.11 -2.03 -36.75
CA THR A 338 -6.81 -2.23 -37.41
C THR A 338 -6.92 -2.57 -38.89
N GLY A 339 -7.98 -3.27 -39.28
CA GLY A 339 -8.29 -3.64 -40.65
C GLY A 339 -9.47 -2.88 -41.22
N ALA A 340 -9.70 -1.63 -40.80
CA ALA A 340 -10.79 -0.82 -41.33
C ALA A 340 -10.69 -0.66 -42.86
N GLY A 341 -11.84 -0.78 -43.54
CA GLY A 341 -11.93 -0.42 -44.96
C GLY A 341 -11.84 1.11 -45.13
N THR A 342 -11.06 1.60 -46.08
CA THR A 342 -10.94 3.06 -46.26
C THR A 342 -12.11 3.65 -47.06
N ASN A 343 -12.31 4.96 -46.90
CA ASN A 343 -13.24 5.74 -47.72
C ASN A 343 -12.72 5.89 -49.15
N GLY A 344 -13.53 5.50 -50.13
CA GLY A 344 -13.27 5.67 -51.57
C GLY A 344 -14.23 6.66 -52.23
N GLY A 345 -14.88 7.55 -51.47
CA GLY A 345 -16.05 8.28 -51.97
C GLY A 345 -17.20 7.31 -52.24
N ALA A 346 -17.82 7.34 -53.42
CA ALA A 346 -18.97 6.49 -53.76
C ALA A 346 -18.68 4.97 -53.72
N THR A 347 -17.41 4.55 -53.69
CA THR A 347 -16.98 3.14 -53.79
C THR A 347 -16.08 2.72 -52.61
N PRO A 348 -16.64 2.58 -51.39
CA PRO A 348 -15.87 2.15 -50.23
C PRO A 348 -15.43 0.68 -50.29
N CYS A 349 -14.39 0.36 -49.52
CA CYS A 349 -13.85 -1.00 -49.42
C CYS A 349 -14.35 -1.73 -48.17
N GLY A 350 -14.35 -3.06 -48.23
CA GLY A 350 -14.66 -3.90 -47.08
C GLY A 350 -13.51 -3.89 -46.05
N ALA A 351 -13.86 -4.15 -44.80
CA ALA A 351 -12.88 -4.32 -43.73
C ALA A 351 -12.24 -5.71 -43.77
N GLY A 352 -11.12 -5.90 -43.08
CA GLY A 352 -10.45 -7.20 -42.96
C GLY A 352 -10.17 -7.55 -41.50
N TYR A 353 -10.30 -8.82 -41.15
CA TYR A 353 -9.81 -9.49 -39.94
C TYR A 353 -9.83 -10.98 -40.25
N GLY A 354 -8.78 -11.76 -39.99
CA GLY A 354 -8.69 -13.15 -40.46
C GLY A 354 -8.44 -13.26 -41.98
N GLY A 355 -9.31 -12.67 -42.78
CA GLY A 355 -9.17 -12.43 -44.21
C GLY A 355 -9.07 -10.94 -44.55
N VAL A 356 -8.53 -10.62 -45.72
CA VAL A 356 -8.53 -9.24 -46.25
C VAL A 356 -9.92 -8.83 -46.73
N GLY A 357 -10.24 -7.55 -46.62
CA GLY A 357 -11.46 -6.99 -47.16
C GLY A 357 -11.49 -6.98 -48.68
N GLY A 358 -12.69 -6.80 -49.23
CA GLY A 358 -12.94 -6.67 -50.66
C GLY A 358 -12.68 -5.26 -51.17
N GLN A 359 -12.26 -5.18 -52.43
CA GLN A 359 -12.05 -3.93 -53.17
C GLN A 359 -13.39 -3.35 -53.64
N GLY A 360 -13.66 -2.07 -53.36
CA GLY A 360 -14.73 -1.32 -54.04
C GLY A 360 -14.33 -0.97 -55.47
N LYS A 361 -15.30 -0.67 -56.35
CA LYS A 361 -15.01 -0.37 -57.76
C LYS A 361 -14.11 0.84 -57.93
N ASP A 362 -13.05 0.69 -58.73
CA ASP A 362 -12.13 1.78 -59.04
C ASP A 362 -12.75 2.81 -60.00
N LEU A 363 -12.73 4.08 -59.60
CA LEU A 363 -13.20 5.23 -60.39
C LEU A 363 -12.06 6.15 -60.86
N GLY A 364 -10.79 5.76 -60.69
CA GLY A 364 -9.64 6.37 -61.36
C GLY A 364 -9.02 7.62 -60.72
N ALA A 365 -9.50 8.09 -59.56
CA ALA A 365 -8.90 9.24 -58.85
C ALA A 365 -8.48 8.98 -57.40
N SER A 366 -8.92 7.88 -56.78
CA SER A 366 -8.46 7.38 -55.47
C SER A 366 -9.16 6.04 -55.21
N SER A 367 -8.49 4.94 -55.56
CA SER A 367 -9.00 3.61 -55.25
C SER A 367 -8.99 3.42 -53.73
N CYS A 368 -10.10 2.92 -53.16
CA CYS A 368 -10.11 2.58 -51.74
C CYS A 368 -9.08 1.47 -51.46
N ILE A 369 -8.59 1.41 -50.24
CA ILE A 369 -7.70 0.36 -49.75
C ILE A 369 -8.57 -0.62 -48.93
N PRO A 370 -8.63 -1.90 -49.33
CA PRO A 370 -9.28 -2.93 -48.53
C PRO A 370 -8.59 -3.13 -47.19
N GLY A 371 -9.39 -3.43 -46.18
CA GLY A 371 -8.88 -3.73 -44.85
C GLY A 371 -7.89 -4.90 -44.88
N SER A 372 -6.71 -4.73 -44.27
CA SER A 372 -5.76 -5.82 -44.13
C SER A 372 -6.22 -6.81 -43.08
N SER A 373 -5.84 -8.09 -43.22
CA SER A 373 -5.97 -9.06 -42.13
C SER A 373 -5.01 -8.70 -40.98
N TYR A 374 -5.43 -8.88 -39.73
CA TYR A 374 -4.58 -8.65 -38.54
C TYR A 374 -4.74 -9.76 -37.48
N GLY A 375 -3.98 -9.62 -36.38
CA GLY A 375 -3.86 -10.59 -35.31
C GLY A 375 -2.98 -11.79 -35.69
N LEU A 376 -2.66 -12.63 -34.70
CA LEU A 376 -1.78 -13.80 -34.86
C LEU A 376 -2.42 -14.88 -35.74
N ALA A 377 -1.98 -14.96 -37.00
CA ALA A 377 -2.35 -16.03 -37.92
C ALA A 377 -1.50 -17.28 -37.62
N GLY A 378 -2.14 -18.43 -37.37
CA GLY A 378 -1.46 -19.70 -37.16
C GLY A 378 -1.59 -20.30 -35.74
N LEU A 379 -1.07 -21.51 -35.60
CA LEU A 379 -0.88 -22.25 -34.33
C LEU A 379 0.42 -21.82 -33.59
N GLU A 380 0.99 -20.65 -33.92
CA GLU A 380 2.41 -20.34 -33.62
C GLU A 380 2.75 -20.14 -32.13
N THR A 381 1.76 -20.01 -31.23
CA THR A 381 1.98 -19.83 -29.79
C THR A 381 0.92 -20.58 -28.95
N VAL A 382 1.10 -21.88 -28.73
CA VAL A 382 0.34 -22.65 -27.72
C VAL A 382 1.11 -22.59 -26.39
N PRO A 383 0.46 -22.32 -25.24
CA PRO A 383 -0.98 -22.16 -25.05
C PRO A 383 -1.53 -20.83 -25.58
N TRP A 384 -2.69 -20.88 -26.24
CA TRP A 384 -3.41 -19.68 -26.69
C TRP A 384 -3.99 -18.91 -25.49
N SER A 385 -4.17 -17.61 -25.68
CA SER A 385 -4.80 -16.70 -24.71
C SER A 385 -5.93 -15.92 -25.39
N SER A 386 -6.74 -15.19 -24.62
CA SER A 386 -7.80 -14.32 -25.17
C SER A 386 -7.28 -13.32 -26.23
N ASN A 387 -5.99 -13.00 -26.24
CA ASN A 387 -5.36 -12.10 -27.23
C ASN A 387 -5.13 -12.74 -28.61
N ASP A 388 -5.34 -14.05 -28.77
CA ASP A 388 -5.15 -14.76 -30.03
C ASP A 388 -6.27 -14.53 -31.06
N VAL A 389 -7.39 -13.97 -30.60
CA VAL A 389 -8.50 -13.49 -31.42
C VAL A 389 -8.86 -12.05 -31.06
N ALA A 390 -9.45 -11.33 -32.00
CA ALA A 390 -9.90 -9.96 -31.88
C ALA A 390 -11.31 -9.83 -32.46
N PHE A 391 -12.00 -8.74 -32.10
CA PHE A 391 -13.22 -8.31 -32.79
C PHE A 391 -12.87 -7.80 -34.19
N GLY A 392 -13.83 -7.87 -35.10
CA GLY A 392 -13.72 -7.45 -36.49
C GLY A 392 -13.64 -5.94 -36.62
N SER A 393 -13.01 -5.48 -37.70
CA SER A 393 -12.98 -4.08 -38.12
C SER A 393 -14.21 -3.69 -38.95
N GLY A 394 -14.55 -2.40 -38.93
CA GLY A 394 -15.69 -1.84 -39.69
C GLY A 394 -15.35 -1.43 -41.12
N GLY A 395 -16.32 -1.57 -42.01
CA GLY A 395 -16.19 -1.28 -43.43
C GLY A 395 -16.06 0.21 -43.73
N GLY A 396 -15.56 0.53 -44.92
CA GLY A 396 -15.44 1.92 -45.37
C GLY A 396 -16.80 2.56 -45.60
N SER A 397 -16.87 3.88 -45.42
CA SER A 397 -18.08 4.66 -45.62
C SER A 397 -17.96 5.52 -46.88
N ALA A 398 -19.06 5.69 -47.60
CA ALA A 398 -19.08 6.64 -48.72
C ALA A 398 -19.33 8.08 -48.27
N SER A 399 -20.06 8.25 -47.16
CA SER A 399 -20.37 9.56 -46.57
C SER A 399 -20.77 9.41 -45.10
N ALA A 400 -20.96 10.53 -44.39
CA ALA A 400 -21.43 10.54 -43.01
C ALA A 400 -22.83 9.92 -42.82
N SER A 401 -23.63 9.82 -43.89
CA SER A 401 -24.97 9.22 -43.89
C SER A 401 -25.07 7.90 -44.65
N ALA A 402 -23.93 7.38 -45.15
CA ALA A 402 -23.83 6.11 -45.85
C ALA A 402 -22.61 5.38 -45.29
N LEU A 403 -22.84 4.75 -44.14
CA LEU A 403 -21.81 4.08 -43.36
C LEU A 403 -21.56 2.66 -43.88
N GLY A 404 -20.32 2.19 -43.74
CA GLY A 404 -20.01 0.76 -43.85
C GLY A 404 -20.62 -0.05 -42.71
N GLY A 405 -20.58 -1.37 -42.80
CA GLY A 405 -21.01 -2.25 -41.73
C GLY A 405 -19.99 -2.31 -40.59
N ALA A 406 -20.44 -2.49 -39.35
CA ALA A 406 -19.57 -2.77 -38.21
C ALA A 406 -18.94 -4.17 -38.30
N GLY A 407 -17.77 -4.36 -37.69
CA GLY A 407 -17.14 -5.68 -37.60
C GLY A 407 -17.86 -6.60 -36.61
N GLY A 408 -17.66 -7.91 -36.70
CA GLY A 408 -18.23 -8.88 -35.75
C GLY A 408 -17.55 -8.84 -34.37
N GLY A 409 -18.25 -9.29 -33.33
CA GLY A 409 -17.73 -9.29 -31.96
C GLY A 409 -16.65 -10.34 -31.67
N LYS A 410 -16.17 -10.37 -30.42
CA LYS A 410 -15.21 -11.35 -29.92
C LYS A 410 -15.85 -12.20 -28.83
N VAL A 411 -15.77 -13.52 -28.97
CA VAL A 411 -16.25 -14.48 -27.95
C VAL A 411 -15.12 -15.44 -27.59
N VAL A 412 -14.77 -15.47 -26.31
CA VAL A 412 -13.74 -16.37 -25.75
C VAL A 412 -14.37 -17.16 -24.62
N LEU A 413 -14.34 -18.50 -24.73
CA LEU A 413 -14.87 -19.41 -23.73
C LEU A 413 -13.74 -20.31 -23.22
N ILE A 414 -13.49 -20.26 -21.91
CA ILE A 414 -12.40 -20.96 -21.24
C ILE A 414 -13.00 -21.79 -20.11
N ALA A 415 -12.92 -23.11 -20.23
CA ALA A 415 -13.31 -24.06 -19.19
C ALA A 415 -12.70 -25.44 -19.46
N PRO A 416 -12.48 -26.29 -18.44
CA PRO A 416 -12.10 -27.68 -18.66
C PRO A 416 -13.03 -28.43 -19.63
N SER A 417 -14.33 -28.14 -19.58
CA SER A 417 -15.37 -28.67 -20.47
C SER A 417 -16.13 -27.54 -21.16
N VAL A 418 -16.12 -27.52 -22.51
CA VAL A 418 -16.85 -26.55 -23.33
C VAL A 418 -17.75 -27.28 -24.33
N GLU A 419 -19.06 -27.08 -24.25
CA GLU A 419 -20.05 -27.59 -25.19
C GLU A 419 -20.69 -26.44 -26.00
N VAL A 420 -20.68 -26.55 -27.32
CA VAL A 420 -21.41 -25.66 -28.23
C VAL A 420 -22.32 -26.49 -29.14
N ALA A 421 -23.56 -26.67 -28.69
CA ALA A 421 -24.61 -27.36 -29.44
C ALA A 421 -25.53 -26.40 -30.23
N GLY A 422 -25.60 -25.14 -29.81
CA GLY A 422 -26.35 -24.07 -30.44
C GLY A 422 -25.53 -23.29 -31.48
N ALA A 423 -25.41 -21.98 -31.33
CA ALA A 423 -24.65 -21.14 -32.26
C ALA A 423 -23.85 -20.02 -31.58
N ILE A 424 -22.65 -19.76 -32.09
CA ILE A 424 -21.88 -18.54 -31.82
C ILE A 424 -21.69 -17.82 -33.15
N VAL A 425 -22.30 -16.64 -33.28
CA VAL A 425 -22.38 -15.89 -34.53
C VAL A 425 -21.70 -14.55 -34.35
N VAL A 426 -20.46 -14.41 -34.83
CA VAL A 426 -19.70 -13.15 -34.78
C VAL A 426 -19.42 -12.63 -36.19
N ASP A 427 -20.43 -12.64 -37.05
CA ASP A 427 -20.30 -12.17 -38.43
C ASP A 427 -20.15 -10.65 -38.49
N GLY A 428 -19.49 -10.16 -39.54
CA GLY A 428 -19.46 -8.73 -39.86
C GLY A 428 -20.82 -8.26 -40.35
N GLU A 429 -21.20 -7.05 -39.98
CA GLU A 429 -22.47 -6.47 -40.38
C GLU A 429 -22.51 -6.24 -41.90
N SER A 430 -23.62 -6.65 -42.50
CA SER A 430 -23.91 -6.37 -43.91
C SER A 430 -24.60 -5.02 -44.06
N VAL A 431 -24.19 -4.24 -45.05
CA VAL A 431 -24.88 -2.98 -45.35
C VAL A 431 -26.18 -3.29 -46.09
N THR A 432 -27.31 -2.77 -45.61
CA THR A 432 -28.63 -3.02 -46.21
C THR A 432 -29.16 -1.81 -46.97
N GLY A 433 -29.65 -1.99 -48.20
CA GLY A 433 -30.39 -0.96 -48.96
C GLY A 433 -29.99 -0.88 -50.43
N SER A 434 -30.95 -0.62 -51.33
CA SER A 434 -30.79 -0.78 -52.79
C SER A 434 -29.69 0.09 -53.44
N CYS A 435 -29.35 1.23 -52.84
CA CYS A 435 -28.20 2.06 -53.22
C CYS A 435 -27.36 2.48 -52.00
N ALA A 436 -27.33 1.66 -50.95
CA ALA A 436 -26.46 1.92 -49.81
C ALA A 436 -25.01 1.68 -50.23
N VAL A 437 -24.17 2.70 -50.05
CA VAL A 437 -22.77 2.71 -50.49
C VAL A 437 -21.87 2.63 -49.25
N GLY A 438 -21.65 1.40 -48.80
CA GLY A 438 -20.86 1.07 -47.62
C GLY A 438 -20.17 -0.28 -47.82
N GLY A 439 -18.90 -0.35 -47.40
CA GLY A 439 -18.18 -1.61 -47.38
C GLY A 439 -18.71 -2.52 -46.27
N GLY A 440 -18.66 -3.83 -46.48
CA GLY A 440 -19.04 -4.79 -45.44
C GLY A 440 -18.05 -4.79 -44.27
N GLY A 441 -18.57 -4.98 -43.05
CA GLY A 441 -17.74 -5.21 -41.87
C GLY A 441 -17.07 -6.58 -41.91
N SER A 442 -15.91 -6.71 -41.28
CA SER A 442 -15.23 -8.02 -41.22
C SER A 442 -15.83 -8.91 -40.14
N GLY A 443 -15.73 -10.23 -40.29
CA GLY A 443 -16.08 -11.17 -39.22
C GLY A 443 -15.24 -10.92 -37.96
N GLY A 444 -15.71 -11.43 -36.83
CA GLY A 444 -15.09 -11.32 -35.52
C GLY A 444 -14.28 -12.55 -35.12
N GLY A 445 -14.07 -12.71 -33.82
CA GLY A 445 -13.18 -13.72 -33.24
C GLY A 445 -13.91 -14.71 -32.35
N VAL A 446 -13.67 -16.01 -32.54
CA VAL A 446 -14.09 -17.05 -31.59
C VAL A 446 -12.87 -17.82 -31.11
N LEU A 447 -12.72 -17.98 -29.79
CA LEU A 447 -11.72 -18.82 -29.17
C LEU A 447 -12.35 -19.74 -28.14
N LEU A 448 -12.22 -21.05 -28.33
CA LEU A 448 -12.64 -22.07 -27.36
C LEU A 448 -11.39 -22.74 -26.79
N LEU A 449 -11.23 -22.71 -25.46
CA LEU A 449 -10.11 -23.31 -24.74
C LEU A 449 -10.62 -24.28 -23.67
N GLY A 450 -10.16 -25.53 -23.70
CA GLY A 450 -10.48 -26.52 -22.68
C GLY A 450 -9.78 -27.86 -22.86
N ASP A 451 -9.91 -28.74 -21.87
CA ASP A 451 -9.42 -30.12 -21.97
C ASP A 451 -10.33 -30.95 -22.88
N ALA A 452 -11.64 -30.71 -22.80
CA ALA A 452 -12.68 -31.33 -23.62
C ALA A 452 -13.56 -30.26 -24.26
N VAL A 453 -13.49 -30.12 -25.59
CA VAL A 453 -14.34 -29.19 -26.36
C VAL A 453 -15.22 -29.99 -27.32
N THR A 454 -16.54 -29.85 -27.22
CA THR A 454 -17.51 -30.49 -28.12
C THR A 454 -18.28 -29.43 -28.90
N VAL A 455 -18.27 -29.51 -30.22
CA VAL A 455 -19.03 -28.59 -31.09
C VAL A 455 -19.89 -29.40 -32.05
N THR A 456 -21.20 -29.33 -31.87
CA THR A 456 -22.20 -29.91 -32.80
C THR A 456 -23.06 -28.84 -33.45
N GLY A 457 -22.98 -27.61 -32.94
CA GLY A 457 -23.70 -26.45 -33.41
C GLY A 457 -22.99 -25.69 -34.53
N ALA A 458 -23.23 -24.38 -34.59
CA ALA A 458 -22.64 -23.48 -35.57
C ALA A 458 -21.63 -22.50 -34.94
N LEU A 459 -20.49 -22.31 -35.60
CA LEU A 459 -19.54 -21.23 -35.30
C LEU A 459 -19.36 -20.41 -36.57
N THR A 460 -19.78 -19.14 -36.55
CA THR A 460 -19.68 -18.28 -37.73
C THR A 460 -18.91 -17.00 -37.41
N ALA A 461 -17.99 -16.65 -38.31
CA ALA A 461 -17.30 -15.38 -38.33
C ALA A 461 -17.16 -14.93 -39.79
N ASN A 462 -18.26 -14.86 -40.53
CA ASN A 462 -18.25 -14.43 -41.91
C ASN A 462 -18.09 -12.91 -42.02
N GLY A 463 -17.55 -12.42 -43.14
CA GLY A 463 -17.57 -11.01 -43.47
C GLY A 463 -18.96 -10.57 -43.96
N GLY A 464 -19.32 -9.32 -43.66
CA GLY A 464 -20.57 -8.72 -44.09
C GLY A 464 -20.58 -8.37 -45.58
N ALA A 465 -21.76 -8.40 -46.19
CA ALA A 465 -21.96 -7.98 -47.57
C ALA A 465 -21.93 -6.45 -47.72
N SER A 466 -21.50 -5.97 -48.88
CA SER A 466 -21.65 -4.56 -49.27
C SER A 466 -23.10 -4.23 -49.66
N GLY A 467 -23.47 -2.95 -49.63
CA GLY A 467 -24.87 -2.53 -49.77
C GLY A 467 -25.51 -2.64 -51.15
N SER A 468 -24.80 -2.31 -52.24
CA SER A 468 -25.35 -2.33 -53.59
C SER A 468 -24.31 -2.75 -54.62
N ASP A 469 -24.59 -3.79 -55.40
CA ASP A 469 -23.76 -4.18 -56.54
C ASP A 469 -24.04 -3.34 -57.81
N THR A 470 -25.05 -2.46 -57.79
CA THR A 470 -25.57 -1.81 -59.00
C THR A 470 -25.44 -0.28 -59.04
N CYS A 471 -25.58 0.44 -57.92
CA CYS A 471 -25.57 1.91 -57.93
C CYS A 471 -24.14 2.47 -57.82
N ASP A 472 -23.39 2.07 -56.78
CA ASP A 472 -21.94 2.23 -56.69
C ASP A 472 -21.37 1.06 -55.86
N PRO A 473 -20.63 0.13 -56.49
CA PRO A 473 -20.40 -1.16 -55.87
C PRO A 473 -19.17 -1.14 -54.97
N ALA A 474 -19.42 -1.45 -53.69
CA ALA A 474 -18.45 -1.46 -52.61
C ALA A 474 -17.90 -2.87 -52.37
N GLY A 475 -16.85 -2.97 -51.56
CA GLY A 475 -16.23 -4.26 -51.23
C GLY A 475 -16.92 -4.97 -50.06
N GLY A 476 -17.01 -6.30 -50.12
CA GLY A 476 -17.47 -7.12 -48.98
C GLY A 476 -16.39 -7.26 -47.90
N GLY A 477 -16.78 -7.48 -46.65
CA GLY A 477 -15.82 -7.65 -45.54
C GLY A 477 -15.09 -8.99 -45.59
N GLY A 478 -13.88 -9.06 -45.05
CA GLY A 478 -13.14 -10.31 -44.87
C GLY A 478 -13.77 -11.19 -43.78
N GLY A 479 -13.69 -12.51 -43.94
CA GLY A 479 -14.12 -13.45 -42.89
C GLY A 479 -13.13 -13.47 -41.72
N GLY A 480 -13.63 -13.60 -40.50
CA GLY A 480 -12.90 -13.49 -39.23
C GLY A 480 -12.05 -14.71 -38.85
N ARG A 481 -11.92 -14.96 -37.54
CA ARG A 481 -11.05 -16.03 -37.03
C ARG A 481 -11.73 -16.89 -35.98
N ILE A 482 -11.62 -18.20 -36.15
CA ILE A 482 -12.09 -19.19 -35.19
C ILE A 482 -10.90 -20.07 -34.80
N LYS A 483 -10.64 -20.19 -33.50
CA LYS A 483 -9.59 -21.02 -32.90
C LYS A 483 -10.22 -21.95 -31.86
N ILE A 484 -9.90 -23.24 -31.91
CA ILE A 484 -10.36 -24.25 -30.95
C ILE A 484 -9.15 -25.05 -30.44
N ASP A 485 -8.76 -24.86 -29.18
CA ASP A 485 -7.71 -25.65 -28.53
C ASP A 485 -8.34 -26.69 -27.62
N ALA A 486 -8.03 -27.96 -27.87
CA ALA A 486 -8.57 -29.06 -27.11
C ALA A 486 -7.61 -30.25 -27.09
N GLY A 487 -7.39 -30.84 -25.92
CA GLY A 487 -6.66 -32.11 -25.75
C GLY A 487 -7.37 -33.32 -26.39
N GLY A 488 -8.56 -33.14 -26.96
CA GLY A 488 -9.32 -34.16 -27.70
C GLY A 488 -10.70 -33.70 -28.19
N ALA A 489 -10.82 -32.59 -28.93
CA ALA A 489 -12.14 -32.10 -29.37
C ALA A 489 -12.90 -33.08 -30.27
N ASP A 490 -14.23 -33.06 -30.14
CA ASP A 490 -15.15 -33.61 -31.14
C ASP A 490 -15.88 -32.47 -31.86
N ILE A 491 -15.43 -32.21 -33.09
CA ILE A 491 -16.01 -31.20 -34.01
C ILE A 491 -16.79 -31.85 -35.17
N GLY A 492 -17.01 -33.17 -35.13
CA GLY A 492 -17.50 -33.95 -36.27
C GLY A 492 -18.92 -33.62 -36.75
N GLY A 493 -19.69 -32.88 -35.94
CA GLY A 493 -21.04 -32.39 -36.26
C GLY A 493 -21.15 -30.88 -36.50
N ALA A 494 -20.07 -30.12 -36.33
CA ALA A 494 -20.10 -28.66 -36.36
C ALA A 494 -20.29 -28.07 -37.77
N THR A 495 -21.01 -26.94 -37.85
CA THR A 495 -20.96 -26.04 -39.01
C THR A 495 -20.05 -24.86 -38.70
N VAL A 496 -18.86 -24.82 -39.32
CA VAL A 496 -17.89 -23.73 -39.11
C VAL A 496 -17.72 -22.92 -40.39
N THR A 497 -17.99 -21.61 -40.34
CA THR A 497 -17.86 -20.72 -41.51
C THR A 497 -17.11 -19.43 -41.19
N VAL A 498 -16.05 -19.17 -41.96
CA VAL A 498 -15.24 -17.94 -41.91
C VAL A 498 -15.17 -17.31 -43.31
N SER A 499 -16.27 -17.27 -44.06
CA SER A 499 -16.26 -16.80 -45.45
C SER A 499 -16.17 -15.28 -45.53
N GLY A 500 -15.57 -14.76 -46.61
CA GLY A 500 -15.67 -13.32 -46.90
C GLY A 500 -17.07 -12.95 -47.40
N GLY A 501 -17.47 -11.71 -47.13
CA GLY A 501 -18.75 -11.14 -47.57
C GLY A 501 -18.76 -10.81 -49.06
N THR A 502 -19.95 -10.75 -49.62
CA THR A 502 -20.17 -10.43 -51.04
C THR A 502 -20.07 -8.92 -51.31
N GLY A 503 -19.65 -8.56 -52.53
CA GLY A 503 -19.60 -7.20 -53.03
C GLY A 503 -18.90 -7.15 -54.38
N TYR A 504 -18.54 -5.95 -54.85
CA TYR A 504 -17.79 -5.77 -56.10
C TYR A 504 -16.52 -6.64 -56.14
N GLY A 505 -15.69 -6.43 -55.13
CA GLY A 505 -14.72 -7.41 -54.67
C GLY A 505 -15.30 -8.10 -53.44
N ALA A 506 -15.40 -9.43 -53.50
CA ALA A 506 -15.69 -10.21 -52.30
C ALA A 506 -14.51 -10.11 -51.32
N GLY A 507 -14.80 -10.13 -50.02
CA GLY A 507 -13.76 -10.30 -49.02
C GLY A 507 -13.11 -11.68 -49.14
N ALA A 508 -11.87 -11.80 -48.67
CA ALA A 508 -11.22 -13.10 -48.56
C ALA A 508 -11.83 -13.89 -47.39
N ALA A 509 -11.77 -15.22 -47.49
CA ALA A 509 -12.04 -16.09 -46.36
C ALA A 509 -11.06 -15.82 -45.22
N GLY A 510 -11.56 -16.01 -44.01
CA GLY A 510 -10.83 -15.94 -42.76
C GLY A 510 -10.03 -17.18 -42.45
N THR A 511 -9.74 -17.33 -41.17
CA THR A 511 -8.87 -18.40 -40.68
C THR A 511 -9.57 -19.25 -39.64
N TYR A 512 -9.46 -20.57 -39.78
CA TYR A 512 -9.95 -21.55 -38.82
C TYR A 512 -8.79 -22.45 -38.40
N PHE A 513 -8.57 -22.58 -37.09
CA PHE A 513 -7.50 -23.41 -36.52
C PHE A 513 -8.05 -24.38 -35.48
N HIS A 514 -7.69 -25.65 -35.65
CA HIS A 514 -7.98 -26.74 -34.74
C HIS A 514 -6.82 -27.77 -34.83
N PRO A 515 -6.22 -28.22 -33.70
CA PRO A 515 -5.11 -29.18 -33.68
C PRO A 515 -5.38 -30.54 -34.34
#